data_AF-A0AAV9N430-F1
#
_entry.id   AF-A0AAV9N430-F1
#
_cell.length_a   1.000
_cell.length_b   1.000
_cell.length_c   1.000
_cell.angle_alpha   90.00
_cell.angle_beta   90.00
_cell.angle_gamma   90.00
#
_symmetry.space_group_name_H-M   'P 1'
#
loop_
_entity.id
_entity.type
_entity.pdbx_description
1 polymer ?
#
loop_
_entity_poly.entity_id
_entity_poly.type
_entity_poly.pdbx_seq_one_letter_code
_entity_poly.pdbx_strand_id
1 'polypeptide(L)'
;MMCHIGEEIQKSTGAIALKDPAPSILDLCAAPGGFMATALRHNKDARICGISLPKDLGGHPLLVPKWKTDPRVTVNFLDITMLGTEFGMESCSGLTPTLSSYRPYHGRFFDLVFCDGQVLRTHAQYRDEKRESLEAPRLSCSQMILALQRLRQGGTLIMLMHKVESWHTLQTLRAFSSFATVQLHKPHKYHTTRGSFYLVATNVQPASPAANAAISTWKAMWREATVGTPNLDQQDCAAFLSPDSESEGNKFLEEFGDQVIRLGEPVWDVQRIALAKKSWN
;
A
#
# COMPACT_ATOMS: atom_id res chain seq x y z
N MET A 1 -11.58 4.76 14.76
CA MET A 1 -10.65 5.62 13.99
C MET A 1 -10.69 5.31 12.50
N MET A 2 -10.20 4.16 12.04
CA MET A 2 -10.06 3.86 10.60
C MET A 2 -11.37 3.94 9.80
N CYS A 3 -12.51 3.51 10.37
CA CYS A 3 -13.81 3.70 9.72
C CYS A 3 -14.07 5.18 9.37
N HIS A 4 -13.72 6.11 10.25
CA HIS A 4 -13.90 7.54 10.05
C HIS A 4 -13.00 8.08 8.94
N ILE A 5 -11.75 7.62 8.89
CA ILE A 5 -10.84 7.95 7.78
C ILE A 5 -11.42 7.45 6.45
N GLY A 6 -11.97 6.23 6.43
CA GLY A 6 -12.69 5.72 5.26
C GLY A 6 -13.87 6.58 4.86
N GLU A 7 -14.70 7.04 5.81
CA GLU A 7 -15.80 7.97 5.51
C GLU A 7 -15.30 9.32 4.99
N GLU A 8 -14.20 9.85 5.52
CA GLU A 8 -13.57 11.09 5.04
C GLU A 8 -13.08 10.93 3.59
N ILE A 9 -12.36 9.85 3.28
CA ILE A 9 -11.90 9.54 1.92
C ILE A 9 -13.08 9.42 0.97
N GLN A 10 -14.12 8.66 1.36
CA GLN A 10 -15.32 8.51 0.55
C GLN A 10 -15.98 9.86 0.27
N LYS A 11 -16.12 10.71 1.30
CA LYS A 11 -16.72 12.03 1.16
C LYS A 11 -15.91 12.95 0.24
N SER A 12 -14.59 12.92 0.30
CA SER A 12 -13.75 13.83 -0.48
C SER A 12 -13.43 13.36 -1.90
N THR A 13 -13.43 12.05 -2.13
CA THR A 13 -12.96 11.46 -3.40
C THR A 13 -14.02 10.61 -4.12
N GLY A 14 -15.04 10.13 -3.41
CA GLY A 14 -16.01 9.17 -3.96
C GLY A 14 -15.44 7.79 -4.26
N ALA A 15 -14.22 7.48 -3.83
CA ALA A 15 -13.45 6.32 -4.29
C ALA A 15 -13.86 4.96 -3.66
N ILE A 16 -14.72 4.94 -2.64
CA ILE A 16 -15.11 3.72 -1.91
C ILE A 16 -16.51 3.23 -2.30
N ALA A 17 -17.47 4.12 -2.56
CA ALA A 17 -18.79 3.74 -3.06
C ALA A 17 -18.71 3.51 -4.57
N LEU A 18 -18.64 2.25 -4.97
CA LEU A 18 -18.45 1.86 -6.35
C LEU A 18 -19.78 1.86 -7.09
N LYS A 19 -19.71 2.09 -8.41
CA LYS A 19 -20.89 2.10 -9.28
C LYS A 19 -21.42 0.70 -9.59
N ASP A 20 -20.55 -0.30 -9.57
CA ASP A 20 -20.95 -1.70 -9.71
C ASP A 20 -21.84 -2.08 -8.51
N PRO A 21 -23.02 -2.69 -8.74
CA PRO A 21 -23.90 -3.10 -7.65
C PRO A 21 -23.31 -4.19 -6.75
N ALA A 22 -22.42 -5.04 -7.26
CA ALA A 22 -21.82 -6.18 -6.56
C ALA A 22 -20.29 -6.23 -6.72
N PRO A 23 -19.57 -5.17 -6.29
CA PRO A 23 -18.14 -5.04 -6.58
C PRO A 23 -17.31 -6.04 -5.78
N SER A 24 -16.14 -6.41 -6.31
CA SER A 24 -15.13 -7.17 -5.59
C SER A 24 -14.07 -6.23 -5.00
N ILE A 25 -13.85 -6.32 -3.69
CA ILE A 25 -12.94 -5.43 -2.95
C ILE A 25 -11.89 -6.26 -2.23
N LEU A 26 -10.64 -5.80 -2.23
CA LEU A 26 -9.52 -6.43 -1.51
C LEU A 26 -8.95 -5.47 -0.46
N ASP A 27 -8.79 -5.92 0.78
CA ASP A 27 -8.14 -5.15 1.84
C ASP A 27 -6.83 -5.85 2.24
N LEU A 28 -5.70 -5.24 1.87
CA LEU A 28 -4.37 -5.74 2.22
C LEU A 28 -3.95 -5.16 3.57
N CYS A 29 -3.51 -6.05 4.45
CA CYS A 29 -3.27 -5.76 5.87
C CYS A 29 -4.57 -5.34 6.59
N ALA A 30 -5.65 -6.08 6.34
CA ALA A 30 -7.01 -5.67 6.65
C ALA A 30 -7.29 -5.41 8.14
N ALA A 31 -6.77 -6.23 9.06
CA ALA A 31 -7.10 -6.07 10.48
C ALA A 31 -6.55 -4.75 11.04
N PRO A 32 -7.34 -4.00 11.84
CA PRO A 32 -8.60 -4.44 12.48
C PRO A 32 -9.89 -4.39 11.63
N GLY A 33 -9.83 -3.93 10.38
CA GLY A 33 -10.93 -4.03 9.41
C GLY A 33 -11.73 -2.75 9.21
N GLY A 34 -11.13 -1.59 9.49
CA GLY A 34 -11.81 -0.30 9.35
C GLY A 34 -12.26 0.00 7.92
N PHE A 35 -11.39 -0.25 6.94
CA PHE A 35 -11.71 -0.06 5.53
C PHE A 35 -12.69 -1.12 5.03
N MET A 36 -12.53 -2.40 5.38
CA MET A 36 -13.56 -3.43 5.13
C MET A 36 -14.95 -2.98 5.65
N ALA A 37 -15.02 -2.50 6.90
CA ALA A 37 -16.28 -2.08 7.50
C ALA A 37 -16.90 -0.86 6.77
N THR A 38 -16.08 0.09 6.31
CA THR A 38 -16.55 1.20 5.48
C THR A 38 -17.02 0.72 4.12
N ALA A 39 -16.28 -0.15 3.45
CA ALA A 39 -16.66 -0.72 2.16
C ALA A 39 -17.99 -1.49 2.23
N LEU A 40 -18.23 -2.28 3.29
CA LEU A 40 -19.51 -2.98 3.51
C LEU A 40 -20.71 -2.02 3.69
N ARG A 41 -20.49 -0.83 4.25
CA ARG A 41 -21.55 0.18 4.43
C ARG A 41 -21.96 0.82 3.11
N HIS A 42 -20.97 1.13 2.26
CA HIS A 42 -21.20 1.82 1.00
C HIS A 42 -21.57 0.89 -0.16
N ASN A 43 -21.20 -0.38 -0.09
CA ASN A 43 -21.41 -1.35 -1.17
C ASN A 43 -22.17 -2.57 -0.64
N LYS A 44 -23.51 -2.56 -0.80
CA LYS A 44 -24.42 -3.54 -0.17
C LYS A 44 -24.12 -4.99 -0.57
N ASP A 45 -23.89 -5.24 -1.85
CA ASP A 45 -23.68 -6.59 -2.38
C ASP A 45 -22.20 -6.88 -2.70
N ALA A 46 -21.28 -6.09 -2.13
CA ALA A 46 -19.85 -6.29 -2.36
C ALA A 46 -19.35 -7.62 -1.83
N ARG A 47 -18.38 -8.19 -2.53
CA ARG A 47 -17.55 -9.31 -2.05
C ARG A 47 -16.22 -8.76 -1.58
N ILE A 48 -15.95 -8.86 -0.28
CA ILE A 48 -14.73 -8.34 0.32
C ILE A 48 -13.78 -9.48 0.68
N CYS A 49 -12.60 -9.44 0.09
CA CYS A 49 -11.49 -10.31 0.44
C CYS A 49 -10.47 -9.53 1.27
N GLY A 50 -9.74 -10.22 2.14
CA GLY A 50 -8.70 -9.61 2.96
C GLY A 50 -7.46 -10.48 3.07
N ILE A 51 -6.33 -9.83 3.33
CA ILE A 51 -5.13 -10.47 3.85
C ILE A 51 -4.76 -9.78 5.15
N SER A 52 -4.49 -10.54 6.20
CA SER A 52 -4.05 -9.96 7.46
C SER A 52 -2.99 -10.83 8.13
N LEU A 53 -2.10 -10.20 8.91
CA LEU A 53 -1.10 -10.91 9.66
C LEU A 53 -1.77 -11.78 10.74
N PRO A 54 -1.40 -13.06 10.91
CA PRO A 54 -1.89 -13.91 11.98
C PRO A 54 -1.58 -13.33 13.37
N LYS A 55 -2.47 -13.55 14.35
CA LYS A 55 -2.30 -13.02 15.72
C LYS A 55 -1.09 -13.61 16.44
N ASP A 56 -0.84 -14.88 16.21
CA ASP A 56 0.32 -15.64 16.67
C ASP A 56 1.63 -15.16 16.05
N LEU A 57 1.57 -14.35 14.99
CA LEU A 57 2.70 -13.60 14.44
C LEU A 57 2.64 -12.12 14.84
N GLY A 58 1.89 -11.73 15.88
CA GLY A 58 1.78 -10.34 16.33
C GLY A 58 0.79 -9.48 15.53
N GLY A 59 -0.02 -10.08 14.67
CA GLY A 59 -1.13 -9.40 13.99
C GLY A 59 -2.30 -9.04 14.92
N HIS A 60 -3.22 -8.23 14.41
CA HIS A 60 -4.40 -7.78 15.17
C HIS A 60 -5.64 -8.65 14.88
N PRO A 61 -6.59 -8.75 15.84
CA PRO A 61 -7.91 -9.29 15.53
C PRO A 61 -8.64 -8.48 14.47
N LEU A 62 -9.36 -9.16 13.58
CA LEU A 62 -10.37 -8.51 12.77
C LEU A 62 -11.60 -8.17 13.64
N LEU A 63 -12.02 -6.91 13.63
CA LEU A 63 -13.10 -6.35 14.45
C LEU A 63 -14.36 -6.03 13.63
N VAL A 64 -14.41 -6.46 12.37
CA VAL A 64 -15.61 -6.33 11.52
C VAL A 64 -16.74 -7.18 12.12
N PRO A 65 -17.90 -6.61 12.48
CA PRO A 65 -18.98 -7.40 13.09
C PRO A 65 -19.43 -8.55 12.19
N LYS A 66 -19.62 -9.74 12.78
CA LYS A 66 -20.15 -10.94 12.10
C LYS A 66 -19.37 -11.40 10.86
N TRP A 67 -18.13 -10.95 10.65
CA TRP A 67 -17.34 -11.27 9.46
C TRP A 67 -17.17 -12.76 9.19
N LYS A 68 -17.14 -13.59 10.24
CA LYS A 68 -17.03 -15.06 10.13
C LYS A 68 -18.27 -15.73 9.53
N THR A 69 -19.43 -15.10 9.69
CA THR A 69 -20.73 -15.61 9.25
C THR A 69 -21.28 -14.83 8.06
N ASP A 70 -20.65 -13.72 7.69
CA ASP A 70 -21.04 -12.90 6.55
C ASP A 70 -20.47 -13.52 5.26
N PRO A 71 -21.31 -14.05 4.35
CA PRO A 71 -20.84 -14.72 3.15
C PRO A 71 -20.12 -13.79 2.17
N ARG A 72 -20.22 -12.47 2.37
CA ARG A 72 -19.52 -11.46 1.58
C ARG A 72 -18.05 -11.35 1.95
N VAL A 73 -17.64 -11.83 3.13
CA VAL A 73 -16.31 -11.58 3.69
C VAL A 73 -15.46 -12.84 3.70
N THR A 74 -14.24 -12.77 3.16
CA THR A 74 -13.23 -13.84 3.24
C THR A 74 -11.89 -13.24 3.57
N VAL A 75 -11.18 -13.77 4.56
CA VAL A 75 -9.87 -13.23 4.98
C VAL A 75 -8.85 -14.35 5.13
N ASN A 76 -7.72 -14.19 4.45
CA ASN A 76 -6.56 -15.06 4.59
C ASN A 76 -5.64 -14.49 5.67
N PHE A 77 -5.24 -15.32 6.62
CA PHE A 77 -4.27 -14.94 7.65
C PHE A 77 -2.88 -15.46 7.26
N LEU A 78 -2.02 -14.56 6.80
CA LEU A 78 -0.65 -14.84 6.39
C LEU A 78 0.21 -13.57 6.43
N ASP A 79 1.53 -13.73 6.48
CA ASP A 79 2.47 -12.63 6.28
C ASP A 79 2.61 -12.36 4.77
N ILE A 80 2.10 -11.20 4.33
CA ILE A 80 2.13 -10.79 2.92
C ILE A 80 3.55 -10.61 2.39
N THR A 81 4.53 -10.35 3.27
CA THR A 81 5.93 -10.15 2.89
C THR A 81 6.66 -11.45 2.57
N MET A 82 6.01 -12.60 2.80
CA MET A 82 6.60 -13.93 2.63
C MET A 82 6.14 -14.66 1.35
N LEU A 83 5.42 -13.97 0.46
CA LEU A 83 4.82 -14.56 -0.76
C LEU A 83 5.82 -14.69 -1.93
N GLY A 84 6.87 -15.49 -1.74
CA GLY A 84 7.98 -15.61 -2.70
C GLY A 84 7.54 -15.87 -4.15
N THR A 85 6.72 -16.90 -4.37
CA THR A 85 6.28 -17.26 -5.73
C THR A 85 5.39 -16.18 -6.36
N GLU A 86 4.57 -15.48 -5.56
CA GLU A 86 3.78 -14.36 -6.07
C GLU A 86 4.68 -13.23 -6.60
N PHE A 87 5.81 -13.01 -5.93
CA PHE A 87 6.78 -11.98 -6.25
C PHE A 87 7.85 -12.44 -7.25
N GLY A 88 7.69 -13.63 -7.85
CA GLY A 88 8.57 -14.13 -8.90
C GLY A 88 9.89 -14.69 -8.36
N MET A 89 9.88 -15.21 -7.14
CA MET A 89 10.99 -16.00 -6.61
C MET A 89 10.50 -17.41 -6.34
N GLU A 90 11.13 -18.40 -6.98
CA GLU A 90 10.84 -19.80 -6.71
C GLU A 90 11.20 -20.14 -5.27
N SER A 91 10.43 -21.02 -4.64
CA SER A 91 10.75 -21.55 -3.32
C SER A 91 11.98 -22.46 -3.43
N CYS A 92 13.17 -21.87 -3.46
CA CYS A 92 14.42 -22.63 -3.46
C CYS A 92 14.72 -23.12 -2.05
N SER A 93 15.13 -24.38 -1.92
CA SER A 93 15.68 -24.92 -0.67
C SER A 93 16.95 -24.14 -0.30
N GLY A 94 17.04 -23.72 0.97
CA GLY A 94 18.20 -23.00 1.51
C GLY A 94 18.07 -21.48 1.61
N LEU A 95 16.97 -20.87 1.13
CA LEU A 95 16.70 -19.45 1.40
C LEU A 95 16.35 -19.24 2.88
N THR A 96 16.97 -18.24 3.49
CA THR A 96 16.62 -17.76 4.83
C THR A 96 16.15 -16.31 4.69
N PRO A 97 14.87 -16.00 4.93
CA PRO A 97 13.83 -16.91 5.42
C PRO A 97 13.25 -17.82 4.31
N THR A 98 12.61 -18.93 4.71
CA THR A 98 11.85 -19.80 3.79
C THR A 98 10.58 -19.09 3.34
N LEU A 99 10.36 -19.02 2.02
CA LEU A 99 9.27 -18.26 1.43
C LEU A 99 8.13 -19.16 0.96
N SER A 100 6.92 -18.60 1.02
CA SER A 100 5.70 -19.30 0.65
C SER A 100 5.53 -19.38 -0.87
N SER A 101 5.11 -20.55 -1.33
CA SER A 101 4.63 -20.76 -2.71
C SER A 101 3.16 -20.40 -2.91
N TYR A 102 2.45 -20.06 -1.82
CA TYR A 102 1.04 -19.72 -1.88
C TYR A 102 0.82 -18.39 -2.63
N ARG A 103 -0.18 -18.39 -3.51
CA ARG A 103 -0.57 -17.23 -4.33
C ARG A 103 -1.98 -16.79 -3.98
N PRO A 104 -2.15 -15.88 -3.00
CA PRO A 104 -3.48 -15.51 -2.53
C PRO A 104 -4.31 -14.88 -3.65
N TYR A 105 -5.56 -15.34 -3.77
CA TYR A 105 -6.53 -14.83 -4.73
C TYR A 105 -6.04 -14.87 -6.19
N HIS A 106 -5.14 -15.78 -6.55
CA HIS A 106 -4.67 -15.92 -7.92
C HIS A 106 -5.84 -16.10 -8.91
N GLY A 107 -5.78 -15.43 -10.06
CA GLY A 107 -6.85 -15.43 -11.06
C GLY A 107 -8.09 -14.61 -10.69
N ARG A 108 -8.12 -13.96 -9.52
CA ARG A 108 -9.20 -13.04 -9.13
C ARG A 108 -8.77 -11.60 -9.34
N PHE A 109 -9.75 -10.77 -9.70
CA PHE A 109 -9.56 -9.34 -9.87
C PHE A 109 -10.57 -8.54 -9.04
N PHE A 110 -10.15 -7.37 -8.58
CA PHE A 110 -10.89 -6.50 -7.68
C PHE A 110 -11.05 -5.10 -8.27
N ASP A 111 -12.20 -4.49 -7.99
CA ASP A 111 -12.57 -3.15 -8.41
C ASP A 111 -11.93 -2.08 -7.53
N LEU A 112 -11.69 -2.43 -6.25
CA LEU A 112 -11.04 -1.59 -5.26
C LEU A 112 -10.05 -2.41 -4.42
N VAL A 113 -8.84 -1.88 -4.23
CA VAL A 113 -7.83 -2.44 -3.33
C VAL A 113 -7.42 -1.40 -2.29
N PHE A 114 -7.47 -1.77 -1.01
CA PHE A 114 -6.88 -0.99 0.08
C PHE A 114 -5.50 -1.54 0.46
N CYS A 115 -4.56 -0.62 0.71
CA CYS A 115 -3.20 -0.92 1.17
C CYS A 115 -2.89 -0.02 2.39
N ASP A 116 -3.26 -0.45 3.59
CA ASP A 116 -3.08 0.33 4.84
C ASP A 116 -2.09 -0.33 5.81
N GLY A 117 -1.28 -1.26 5.31
CA GLY A 117 -0.31 -2.00 6.10
C GLY A 117 0.80 -1.11 6.64
N GLN A 118 1.07 -1.26 7.94
CA GLN A 118 2.23 -0.70 8.61
C GLN A 118 3.02 -1.79 9.32
N VAL A 119 4.31 -1.56 9.46
CA VAL A 119 5.19 -2.40 10.28
C VAL A 119 4.71 -2.37 11.73
N LEU A 120 4.28 -3.53 12.23
CA LEU A 120 3.72 -3.64 13.58
C LEU A 120 4.81 -3.87 14.61
N ARG A 121 4.81 -3.09 15.69
CA ARG A 121 5.71 -3.29 16.84
C ARG A 121 5.54 -4.67 17.47
N THR A 122 4.31 -5.19 17.47
CA THR A 122 3.96 -6.54 17.97
C THR A 122 4.54 -7.66 17.11
N HIS A 123 4.97 -7.36 15.88
CA HIS A 123 5.63 -8.32 14.99
C HIS A 123 7.16 -8.29 15.13
N ALA A 124 7.74 -7.45 15.99
CA ALA A 124 9.18 -7.25 16.10
C ALA A 124 9.99 -8.54 16.27
N GLN A 125 9.53 -9.47 17.11
CA GLN A 125 10.25 -10.73 17.39
C GLN A 125 10.31 -11.72 16.23
N TYR A 126 9.51 -11.52 15.17
CA TYR A 126 9.49 -12.38 13.97
C TYR A 126 10.30 -11.79 12.82
N ARG A 127 10.83 -10.58 13.00
CA ARG A 127 11.65 -9.88 12.01
C ARG A 127 13.13 -10.12 12.32
N ASP A 128 13.95 -10.04 11.28
CA ASP A 128 15.39 -10.08 11.45
C ASP A 128 15.88 -8.67 11.76
N GLU A 129 16.61 -8.52 12.85
CA GLU A 129 17.13 -7.22 13.29
C GLU A 129 18.00 -6.57 12.22
N LYS A 130 18.70 -7.37 11.40
CA LYS A 130 19.57 -6.87 10.33
C LYS A 130 18.81 -6.18 9.20
N ARG A 131 17.52 -6.46 9.03
CA ARG A 131 16.66 -5.90 7.98
C ARG A 131 15.61 -4.92 8.51
N GLU A 132 15.69 -4.53 9.78
CA GLU A 132 14.69 -3.68 10.44
C GLU A 132 14.39 -2.39 9.66
N SER A 133 15.42 -1.75 9.11
CA SER A 133 15.30 -0.53 8.29
C SER A 133 14.60 -0.76 6.94
N LEU A 134 14.57 -2.02 6.47
CA LEU A 134 14.01 -2.41 5.18
C LEU A 134 12.58 -2.97 5.29
N GLU A 135 12.07 -3.22 6.50
CA GLU A 135 10.75 -3.83 6.71
C GLU A 135 9.61 -2.95 6.19
N ALA A 136 9.73 -1.61 6.31
CA ALA A 136 8.73 -0.70 5.77
C ALA A 136 8.70 -0.71 4.23
N PRO A 137 9.84 -0.51 3.52
CA PRO A 137 9.91 -0.72 2.07
C PRO A 137 9.43 -2.11 1.63
N ARG A 138 9.85 -3.17 2.32
CA ARG A 138 9.48 -4.57 2.04
C ARG A 138 7.97 -4.77 2.08
N LEU A 139 7.31 -4.23 3.11
CA LEU A 139 5.86 -4.28 3.26
C LEU A 139 5.15 -3.44 2.18
N SER A 140 5.62 -2.22 1.91
CA SER A 140 5.05 -1.36 0.86
C SER A 140 5.13 -2.02 -0.52
N CYS A 141 6.29 -2.56 -0.90
CA CYS A 141 6.46 -3.30 -2.15
C CYS A 141 5.53 -4.51 -2.21
N SER A 142 5.42 -5.30 -1.14
CA SER A 142 4.53 -6.46 -1.09
C SER A 142 3.06 -6.08 -1.35
N GLN A 143 2.60 -4.98 -0.74
CA GLN A 143 1.26 -4.44 -0.95
C GLN A 143 1.06 -3.93 -2.39
N MET A 144 2.01 -3.17 -2.93
CA MET A 144 1.93 -2.61 -4.28
C MET A 144 1.93 -3.68 -5.37
N ILE A 145 2.82 -4.68 -5.26
CA ILE A 145 2.91 -5.80 -6.20
C ILE A 145 1.59 -6.56 -6.21
N LEU A 146 1.11 -6.99 -5.04
CA LEU A 146 -0.10 -7.78 -4.96
C LEU A 146 -1.33 -6.98 -5.38
N ALA A 147 -1.41 -5.70 -5.01
CA ALA A 147 -2.52 -4.84 -5.39
C ALA A 147 -2.61 -4.69 -6.92
N LEU A 148 -1.52 -4.33 -7.60
CA LEU A 148 -1.57 -4.16 -9.06
C LEU A 148 -1.79 -5.49 -9.81
N GLN A 149 -1.26 -6.61 -9.30
CA GLN A 149 -1.52 -7.93 -9.90
C GLN A 149 -2.96 -8.44 -9.69
N ARG A 150 -3.75 -7.77 -8.84
CA ARG A 150 -5.13 -8.16 -8.51
C ARG A 150 -6.15 -7.08 -8.83
N LEU A 151 -5.72 -5.89 -9.24
CA LEU A 151 -6.64 -4.82 -9.60
C LEU A 151 -7.19 -5.03 -11.01
N ARG A 152 -8.48 -4.76 -11.22
CA ARG A 152 -9.06 -4.72 -12.56
C ARG A 152 -8.55 -3.51 -13.34
N GLN A 153 -8.61 -3.63 -14.65
CA GLN A 153 -8.46 -2.51 -15.58
C GLN A 153 -9.45 -1.39 -15.23
N GLY A 154 -8.96 -0.17 -15.00
CA GLY A 154 -9.76 0.97 -14.59
C GLY A 154 -10.15 0.98 -13.09
N GLY A 155 -9.66 0.03 -12.30
CA GLY A 155 -9.96 -0.10 -10.87
C GLY A 155 -9.36 1.04 -10.03
N THR A 156 -9.64 0.97 -8.72
CA THR A 156 -9.21 1.96 -7.73
C THR A 156 -8.27 1.35 -6.69
N LEU A 157 -7.23 2.08 -6.31
CA LEU A 157 -6.31 1.73 -5.24
C LEU A 157 -6.25 2.88 -4.23
N ILE A 158 -6.41 2.55 -2.95
CA ILE A 158 -6.26 3.48 -1.83
C ILE A 158 -5.13 2.98 -0.95
N MET A 159 -4.06 3.76 -0.83
CA MET A 159 -2.83 3.33 -0.16
C MET A 159 -2.36 4.35 0.86
N LEU A 160 -2.02 3.86 2.05
CA LEU A 160 -1.36 4.64 3.08
C LEU A 160 0.08 4.96 2.68
N MET A 161 0.41 6.24 2.67
CA MET A 161 1.73 6.77 2.36
C MET A 161 2.21 7.67 3.49
N HIS A 162 3.51 7.95 3.52
CA HIS A 162 4.14 8.77 4.54
C HIS A 162 5.08 9.79 3.90
N LYS A 163 5.03 11.05 4.37
CA LYS A 163 5.91 12.16 3.95
C LYS A 163 5.93 12.34 2.44
N VAL A 164 5.11 13.27 1.93
CA VAL A 164 5.01 13.55 0.49
C VAL A 164 6.39 13.86 -0.11
N GLU A 165 7.22 14.58 0.64
CA GLU A 165 8.56 15.03 0.30
C GLU A 165 9.64 13.95 0.33
N SER A 166 9.34 12.74 0.86
CA SER A 166 10.34 11.67 0.89
C SER A 166 10.55 11.06 -0.49
N TRP A 167 11.80 10.78 -0.85
CA TRP A 167 12.17 10.30 -2.20
C TRP A 167 11.38 9.05 -2.62
N HIS A 168 11.27 8.06 -1.76
CA HIS A 168 10.48 6.84 -2.01
C HIS A 168 9.00 7.15 -2.33
N THR A 169 8.41 8.10 -1.62
CA THR A 169 7.03 8.53 -1.87
C THR A 169 6.94 9.28 -3.20
N LEU A 170 7.89 10.16 -3.50
CA LEU A 170 7.96 10.88 -4.76
C LEU A 170 8.06 9.94 -5.97
N GLN A 171 8.93 8.93 -5.90
CA GLN A 171 9.08 7.91 -6.93
C GLN A 171 7.79 7.08 -7.10
N THR A 172 7.16 6.69 -5.99
CA THR A 172 5.87 6.00 -6.02
C THR A 172 4.77 6.86 -6.66
N LEU A 173 4.68 8.15 -6.32
CA LEU A 173 3.69 9.06 -6.91
C LEU A 173 3.92 9.30 -8.40
N ARG A 174 5.17 9.44 -8.83
CA ARG A 174 5.54 9.53 -10.25
C ARG A 174 5.16 8.27 -11.01
N ALA A 175 5.47 7.09 -10.45
CA ALA A 175 5.09 5.82 -11.03
C ALA A 175 3.57 5.73 -11.20
N PHE A 176 2.78 5.89 -10.14
CA PHE A 176 1.32 5.84 -10.24
C PHE A 176 0.74 6.89 -11.20
N SER A 177 1.32 8.09 -11.27
CA SER A 177 0.86 9.15 -12.19
C SER A 177 1.05 8.79 -13.67
N SER A 178 1.94 7.84 -13.98
CA SER A 178 2.15 7.36 -15.36
C SER A 178 1.10 6.34 -15.84
N PHE A 179 0.31 5.77 -14.93
CA PHE A 179 -0.67 4.72 -15.25
C PHE A 179 -2.00 4.81 -14.48
N ALA A 180 -2.26 5.92 -13.77
CA ALA A 180 -3.48 6.15 -13.03
C ALA A 180 -3.77 7.65 -12.86
N THR A 181 -5.02 7.97 -12.50
CA THR A 181 -5.38 9.31 -12.03
C THR A 181 -5.15 9.38 -10.53
N VAL A 182 -4.22 10.24 -10.11
CA VAL A 182 -3.74 10.33 -8.72
C VAL A 182 -4.33 11.54 -8.01
N GLN A 183 -4.85 11.30 -6.80
CA GLN A 183 -5.23 12.33 -5.83
C GLN A 183 -4.66 11.94 -4.46
N LEU A 184 -4.29 12.94 -3.63
CA LEU A 184 -3.89 12.70 -2.25
C LEU A 184 -5.00 13.13 -1.27
N HIS A 185 -5.13 12.38 -0.18
CA HIS A 185 -6.06 12.69 0.89
C HIS A 185 -5.36 12.68 2.25
N LYS A 186 -5.44 13.81 2.95
CA LYS A 186 -5.00 13.93 4.34
C LYS A 186 -6.23 13.94 5.26
N PRO A 187 -6.34 13.01 6.23
CA PRO A 187 -7.46 13.04 7.15
C PRO A 187 -7.43 14.27 8.05
N HIS A 188 -8.61 14.81 8.35
CA HIS A 188 -8.82 16.08 9.07
C HIS A 188 -9.10 15.89 10.56
N LYS A 189 -9.48 14.69 10.99
CA LYS A 189 -9.75 14.40 12.41
C LYS A 189 -8.65 13.59 13.08
N TYR A 190 -8.20 12.52 12.45
CA TYR A 190 -7.21 11.59 13.01
C TYR A 190 -5.90 11.68 12.24
N HIS A 191 -4.78 11.47 12.92
CA HIS A 191 -3.43 11.52 12.31
C HIS A 191 -3.10 12.84 11.57
N THR A 192 -3.82 13.92 11.84
CA THR A 192 -3.65 15.23 11.19
C THR A 192 -2.25 15.78 11.32
N THR A 193 -1.61 15.61 12.49
CA THR A 193 -0.25 16.07 12.79
C THR A 193 0.85 15.10 12.34
N ARG A 194 0.49 13.85 12.00
CA ARG A 194 1.46 12.84 11.53
C ARG A 194 1.79 13.08 10.05
N GLY A 195 2.93 12.58 9.56
CA GLY A 195 3.26 12.63 8.13
C GLY A 195 2.47 11.65 7.25
N SER A 196 1.51 10.90 7.80
CA SER A 196 0.73 9.91 7.06
C SER A 196 -0.41 10.54 6.25
N PHE A 197 -0.62 10.09 5.02
CA PHE A 197 -1.71 10.49 4.14
C PHE A 197 -2.08 9.31 3.23
N TYR A 198 -3.12 9.46 2.41
CA TYR A 198 -3.57 8.42 1.50
C TYR A 198 -3.35 8.85 0.05
N LEU A 199 -2.71 7.99 -0.72
CA LEU A 199 -2.77 7.99 -2.17
C LEU A 199 -4.12 7.37 -2.58
N VAL A 200 -4.90 8.09 -3.39
CA VAL A 200 -6.10 7.59 -4.05
C VAL A 200 -5.82 7.57 -5.55
N ALA A 201 -5.57 6.38 -6.09
CA ALA A 201 -5.32 6.15 -7.50
C ALA A 201 -6.58 5.54 -8.14
N THR A 202 -7.17 6.23 -9.10
CA THR A 202 -8.36 5.80 -9.84
C THR A 202 -8.03 5.57 -11.31
N ASN A 203 -8.89 4.86 -12.03
CA ASN A 203 -8.68 4.51 -13.43
C ASN A 203 -7.30 3.86 -13.67
N VAL A 204 -6.89 3.00 -12.74
CA VAL A 204 -5.56 2.38 -12.77
C VAL A 204 -5.45 1.45 -13.98
N GLN A 205 -4.32 1.51 -14.69
CA GLN A 205 -4.02 0.70 -15.87
C GLN A 205 -2.98 -0.37 -15.52
N PRO A 206 -3.34 -1.44 -14.79
CA PRO A 206 -2.39 -2.41 -14.23
C PRO A 206 -1.63 -3.21 -15.29
N ALA A 207 -2.18 -3.34 -16.51
CA ALA A 207 -1.54 -4.04 -17.62
C ALA A 207 -0.67 -3.13 -18.51
N SER A 208 -0.60 -1.82 -18.21
CA SER A 208 0.22 -0.89 -19.00
C SER A 208 1.72 -1.19 -18.88
N PRO A 209 2.54 -0.85 -19.90
CA PRO A 209 4.00 -1.01 -19.81
C PRO A 209 4.61 -0.33 -18.59
N ALA A 210 4.10 0.86 -18.22
CA ALA A 210 4.57 1.60 -17.05
C ALA A 210 4.23 0.90 -15.73
N ALA A 211 3.02 0.33 -15.60
CA ALA A 211 2.65 -0.47 -14.43
C ALA A 211 3.49 -1.76 -14.33
N ASN A 212 3.74 -2.44 -15.44
CA ASN A 212 4.59 -3.64 -15.47
C ASN A 212 6.05 -3.33 -15.09
N ALA A 213 6.59 -2.19 -15.52
CA ALA A 213 7.90 -1.71 -15.12
C ALA A 213 7.93 -1.45 -13.60
N ALA A 214 6.94 -0.72 -13.07
CA ALA A 214 6.84 -0.45 -11.63
C ALA A 214 6.75 -1.75 -10.79
N ILE A 215 5.94 -2.73 -11.20
CA ILE A 215 5.86 -4.03 -10.54
C ILE A 215 7.23 -4.74 -10.54
N SER A 216 7.96 -4.67 -11.65
CA SER A 216 9.28 -5.30 -11.77
C SER A 216 10.28 -4.65 -10.81
N THR A 217 10.32 -3.32 -10.75
CA THR A 217 11.12 -2.57 -9.78
C THR A 217 10.77 -2.95 -8.34
N TRP A 218 9.49 -2.97 -7.97
CA TRP A 218 9.09 -3.33 -6.61
C TRP A 218 9.40 -4.78 -6.25
N LYS A 219 9.32 -5.72 -7.21
CA LYS A 219 9.75 -7.10 -7.00
C LYS A 219 11.25 -7.20 -6.73
N ALA A 220 12.07 -6.44 -7.46
CA ALA A 220 13.51 -6.37 -7.23
C ALA A 220 13.82 -5.81 -5.82
N MET A 221 13.19 -4.68 -5.47
CA MET A 221 13.33 -4.07 -4.14
C MET A 221 12.89 -5.01 -3.01
N TRP A 222 11.74 -5.66 -3.17
CA TRP A 222 11.25 -6.63 -2.18
C TRP A 222 12.24 -7.79 -2.02
N ARG A 223 12.79 -8.30 -3.12
CA ARG A 223 13.78 -9.39 -3.11
C ARG A 223 15.02 -8.97 -2.34
N GLU A 224 15.60 -7.83 -2.68
CA GLU A 224 16.77 -7.28 -1.97
C GLU A 224 16.50 -7.11 -0.47
N ALA A 225 15.36 -6.52 -0.13
CA ALA A 225 14.96 -6.33 1.27
C ALA A 225 14.67 -7.63 2.04
N THR A 226 14.42 -8.74 1.34
CA THR A 226 14.02 -10.02 1.97
C THR A 226 15.17 -10.99 2.14
N VAL A 227 15.99 -11.19 1.11
CA VAL A 227 17.07 -12.19 1.10
C VAL A 227 18.47 -11.57 1.03
N GLY A 228 18.57 -10.25 0.83
CA GLY A 228 19.84 -9.58 0.50
C GLY A 228 20.37 -10.03 -0.86
N THR A 229 21.32 -9.28 -1.42
CA THR A 229 21.97 -9.64 -2.68
C THR A 229 23.49 -9.64 -2.54
N PRO A 230 24.17 -10.74 -2.92
CA PRO A 230 25.59 -10.69 -3.19
C PRO A 230 25.93 -10.04 -4.55
N ASN A 231 25.02 -10.03 -5.55
CA ASN A 231 25.31 -9.65 -6.95
C ASN A 231 24.06 -9.29 -7.82
N LEU A 232 23.09 -8.49 -7.35
CA LEU A 232 22.15 -7.82 -8.28
C LEU A 232 22.60 -6.37 -8.45
N ASP A 233 22.38 -5.78 -9.64
CA ASP A 233 22.69 -4.38 -9.92
C ASP A 233 22.03 -3.49 -8.85
N GLN A 234 22.84 -3.12 -7.85
CA GLN A 234 22.47 -2.35 -6.66
C GLN A 234 21.88 -0.98 -7.00
N GLN A 235 22.11 -0.54 -8.24
CA GLN A 235 21.74 0.75 -8.78
C GLN A 235 20.21 0.97 -8.73
N ASP A 236 19.39 0.02 -9.19
CA ASP A 236 17.95 0.25 -9.35
C ASP A 236 17.19 0.33 -8.01
N CYS A 237 17.62 -0.42 -7.00
CA CYS A 237 16.98 -0.41 -5.68
C CYS A 237 17.48 0.75 -4.79
N ALA A 238 18.77 1.10 -4.89
CA ALA A 238 19.32 2.29 -4.23
C ALA A 238 18.69 3.57 -4.78
N ALA A 239 18.56 3.69 -6.11
CA ALA A 239 17.95 4.81 -6.80
C ALA A 239 16.48 5.06 -6.41
N PHE A 240 15.74 4.01 -6.00
CA PHE A 240 14.35 4.17 -5.57
C PHE A 240 14.24 4.63 -4.10
N LEU A 241 15.27 4.37 -3.28
CA LEU A 241 15.30 4.72 -1.85
C LEU A 241 15.96 6.08 -1.59
N SER A 242 16.89 6.47 -2.45
CA SER A 242 17.55 7.78 -2.46
C SER A 242 17.91 8.18 -3.90
N PRO A 243 18.00 9.49 -4.23
CA PRO A 243 18.54 9.90 -5.51
C PRO A 243 20.01 9.47 -5.62
N ASP A 244 20.39 8.88 -6.76
CA ASP A 244 21.76 8.44 -7.03
C ASP A 244 22.70 9.63 -7.24
N SER A 245 22.14 10.79 -7.63
CA SER A 245 22.90 12.03 -7.83
C SER A 245 22.01 13.27 -7.77
N GLU A 246 22.63 14.44 -7.57
CA GLU A 246 21.97 15.74 -7.69
C GLU A 246 21.37 15.96 -9.09
N SER A 247 22.04 15.48 -10.15
CA SER A 247 21.53 15.55 -11.52
C SER A 247 20.23 14.78 -11.70
N GLU A 248 20.09 13.62 -11.07
CA GLU A 248 18.86 12.84 -11.12
C GLU A 248 17.73 13.55 -10.36
N GLY A 249 18.03 14.11 -9.19
CA GLY A 249 17.10 14.93 -8.43
C GLY A 249 16.59 16.13 -9.24
N ASN A 250 17.49 16.86 -9.91
CA ASN A 250 17.12 18.01 -10.73
C ASN A 250 16.24 17.60 -11.91
N LYS A 251 16.60 16.53 -12.62
CA LYS A 251 15.78 15.98 -13.71
C LYS A 251 14.38 15.57 -13.22
N PHE A 252 14.29 14.94 -12.05
CA PHE A 252 13.01 14.60 -11.44
C PHE A 252 12.17 15.86 -11.17
N LEU A 253 12.76 16.92 -10.62
CA LEU A 253 12.07 18.17 -10.34
C LEU A 253 11.61 18.88 -11.61
N GLU A 254 12.43 18.87 -12.67
CA GLU A 254 12.06 19.40 -13.98
C GLU A 254 10.85 18.67 -14.58
N GLU A 255 10.80 17.34 -14.46
CA GLU A 255 9.76 16.52 -15.07
C GLU A 255 8.48 16.43 -14.22
N PHE A 256 8.59 16.39 -12.89
CA PHE A 256 7.49 16.05 -11.99
C PHE A 256 7.30 17.03 -10.81
N GLY A 257 8.20 17.99 -10.62
CA GLY A 257 8.20 18.91 -9.48
C GLY A 257 6.88 19.69 -9.33
N ASP A 258 6.36 20.25 -10.41
CA ASP A 258 5.07 20.96 -10.38
C ASP A 258 3.91 20.05 -9.96
N GLN A 259 3.95 18.78 -10.37
CA GLN A 259 2.93 17.80 -9.98
C GLN A 259 3.05 17.43 -8.51
N VAL A 260 4.26 17.35 -7.97
CA VAL A 260 4.50 17.16 -6.53
C VAL A 260 3.86 18.29 -5.73
N ILE A 261 4.07 19.55 -6.12
CA ILE A 261 3.46 20.70 -5.44
C ILE A 261 1.94 20.62 -5.49
N ARG A 262 1.36 20.41 -6.68
CA ARG A 262 -0.11 20.29 -6.85
C ARG A 262 -0.72 19.18 -6.01
N LEU A 263 -0.05 18.02 -5.93
CA LEU A 263 -0.53 16.88 -5.15
C LEU A 263 -0.31 17.07 -3.64
N GLY A 264 0.84 17.63 -3.25
CA GLY A 264 1.30 17.73 -1.88
C GLY A 264 0.70 18.89 -1.09
N GLU A 265 0.42 20.01 -1.74
CA GLU A 265 -0.07 21.24 -1.08
C GLU A 265 -1.30 21.01 -0.20
N PRO A 266 -2.38 20.31 -0.66
CA PRO A 266 -3.53 20.02 0.20
C PRO A 266 -3.18 19.16 1.43
N VAL A 267 -2.19 18.28 1.31
CA VAL A 267 -1.73 17.42 2.41
C VAL A 267 -0.95 18.24 3.43
N TRP A 268 0.00 19.06 2.96
CA TRP A 268 0.83 19.91 3.80
C TRP A 268 0.01 20.98 4.51
N ASP A 269 -1.01 21.55 3.87
CA ASP A 269 -1.87 22.56 4.48
C ASP A 269 -2.65 22.03 5.68
N VAL A 270 -3.29 20.87 5.53
CA VAL A 270 -4.01 20.21 6.63
C VAL A 270 -3.05 19.90 7.79
N GLN A 271 -1.85 19.41 7.47
CA GLN A 271 -0.84 19.10 8.49
C GLN A 271 -0.30 20.36 9.18
N ARG A 272 0.00 21.42 8.43
CA ARG A 272 0.47 22.72 8.93
C ARG A 272 -0.53 23.33 9.90
N ILE A 273 -1.82 23.38 9.52
CA ILE A 273 -2.90 23.91 10.38
C ILE A 273 -3.02 23.09 11.66
N ALA A 274 -2.92 21.75 11.57
CA ALA A 274 -3.02 20.88 12.73
C ALA A 274 -1.80 21.02 13.67
N LEU A 275 -0.60 21.17 13.13
CA LEU A 275 0.63 21.39 13.90
C LEU A 275 0.62 22.73 14.62
N ALA A 276 0.13 23.80 13.97
CA ALA A 276 0.01 25.13 14.56
C ALA A 276 -0.97 25.17 15.76
N LYS A 277 -1.99 24.29 15.76
CA LYS A 277 -2.98 24.17 16.84
C LYS A 277 -2.59 23.19 17.93
N LYS A 278 -1.53 22.40 17.73
CA LYS A 278 -1.14 21.35 18.66
C LYS A 278 -0.48 21.98 19.88
N SER A 279 -0.98 21.66 21.08
CA SER A 279 -0.26 21.94 22.32
C SER A 279 0.93 20.98 22.44
N TRP A 280 2.11 21.54 22.70
CA TRP A 280 3.36 20.81 22.91
C TRP A 280 3.71 20.82 24.40
N ASN A 281 2.77 20.36 25.21
CA ASN A 281 2.99 20.13 26.64
C ASN A 281 3.45 18.69 26.87
#